data_AF-A0A940L812-F1
#
_entry.id   AF-A0A940L812-F1
#
_cell.length_a   1.000
_cell.length_b   1.000
_cell.length_c   1.000
_cell.angle_alpha   90.00
_cell.angle_beta   90.00
_cell.angle_gamma   90.00
#
_symmetry.space_group_name_H-M   'P 1'
#
loop_
_entity.id
_entity.type
_entity.pdbx_description
1 polymer ?
#
loop_
_entity_poly.entity_id
_entity_poly.type
_entity_poly.pdbx_seq_one_letter_code
_entity_poly.pdbx_strand_id
1 'polypeptide(L)'
;MKNGLIKEEGGEFWYLVGKLHREDGPACLESDGSRSWYRHGELHREDGPAVIWCDGSREWWVWGRRHRKDGPAVLNADRSYAWFFQGLRHRIGGPALEASSGARAWYQNGELHRDEGPAVEGADGTRQWFRRGVEIYTPELQVEAPGERVLHHFKPVPVVHNTMLAMRKKYLEGQGSGSGMKLKM
;
A
#
# COMPACT_ATOMS: atom_id res chain seq x y z
N MET A 1 11.51 -28.89 -3.20
CA MET A 1 11.36 -27.44 -3.47
C MET A 1 10.26 -27.29 -4.52
N LYS A 2 9.29 -26.36 -4.34
CA LYS A 2 8.15 -26.19 -5.26
C LYS A 2 8.64 -25.67 -6.63
N ASN A 3 8.15 -26.24 -7.73
CA ASN A 3 8.47 -25.79 -9.09
C ASN A 3 7.26 -26.08 -10.00
N GLY A 4 6.92 -25.15 -10.89
CA GLY A 4 5.72 -25.24 -11.72
C GLY A 4 4.43 -24.83 -11.00
N LEU A 5 3.30 -25.22 -11.60
CA LEU A 5 1.95 -24.95 -11.10
C LEU A 5 1.59 -25.90 -9.95
N ILE A 6 1.06 -25.33 -8.88
CA ILE A 6 0.52 -26.04 -7.72
C ILE A 6 -0.90 -25.54 -7.49
N LYS A 7 -1.84 -26.49 -7.44
CA LYS A 7 -3.24 -26.21 -7.12
C LYS A 7 -3.52 -26.67 -5.69
N GLU A 8 -4.04 -25.78 -4.88
CA GLU A 8 -4.46 -26.02 -3.49
C GLU A 8 -5.89 -25.48 -3.33
N GLU A 9 -6.59 -25.80 -2.23
CA GLU A 9 -7.98 -25.35 -2.00
C GLU A 9 -8.13 -23.82 -2.09
N GLY A 10 -7.06 -23.07 -1.76
CA GLY A 10 -7.02 -21.61 -1.85
C GLY A 10 -6.86 -21.05 -3.27
N GLY A 11 -6.33 -21.81 -4.23
CA GLY A 11 -6.06 -21.29 -5.57
C GLY A 11 -4.95 -21.99 -6.35
N GLU A 12 -4.49 -21.30 -7.38
CA GLU A 12 -3.43 -21.75 -8.29
C GLU A 12 -2.17 -20.90 -8.13
N PHE A 13 -1.03 -21.55 -7.93
CA PHE A 13 0.24 -20.91 -7.62
C PHE A 13 1.37 -21.41 -8.52
N TRP A 14 2.13 -20.49 -9.12
CA TRP A 14 3.28 -20.82 -9.97
C TRP A 14 4.59 -20.52 -9.25
N TYR A 15 5.45 -21.54 -9.20
CA TYR A 15 6.76 -21.45 -8.56
C TYR A 15 7.89 -21.69 -9.57
N LEU A 16 9.00 -20.98 -9.37
CA LEU A 16 10.30 -21.26 -9.97
C LEU A 16 11.31 -21.41 -8.85
N VAL A 17 11.86 -22.61 -8.67
CA VAL A 17 12.90 -22.90 -7.65
C VAL A 17 12.46 -22.41 -6.26
N GLY A 18 11.24 -22.79 -5.86
CA GLY A 18 10.69 -22.51 -4.54
C GLY A 18 10.15 -21.10 -4.33
N LYS A 19 10.31 -20.20 -5.30
CA LYS A 19 9.81 -18.82 -5.23
C LYS A 19 8.64 -18.63 -6.18
N LEU A 20 7.65 -17.83 -5.79
CA LEU A 20 6.56 -17.46 -6.69
C LEU A 20 7.12 -16.71 -7.90
N HIS A 21 6.77 -17.17 -9.09
CA HIS A 21 7.30 -16.63 -10.33
C HIS A 21 6.43 -17.08 -11.51
N ARG A 22 6.09 -16.14 -12.39
CA ARG A 22 5.50 -16.43 -13.70
C ARG A 22 5.71 -15.25 -14.65
N GLU A 23 6.10 -15.54 -15.88
CA GLU A 23 6.32 -14.52 -16.93
C GLU A 23 5.00 -14.13 -17.64
N ASP A 24 4.20 -15.12 -18.03
CA ASP A 24 3.03 -14.89 -18.91
C ASP A 24 1.68 -14.76 -18.16
N GLY A 25 1.69 -14.41 -16.88
CA GLY A 25 0.45 -14.32 -16.11
C GLY A 25 0.64 -14.15 -14.62
N PRO A 26 -0.45 -14.16 -13.85
CA PRO A 26 -0.36 -14.11 -12.40
C PRO A 26 0.32 -15.37 -11.88
N ALA A 27 1.26 -15.19 -10.95
CA ALA A 27 1.87 -16.29 -10.24
C ALA A 27 0.98 -16.80 -9.10
N CYS A 28 -0.06 -16.05 -8.71
CA CYS A 28 -1.09 -16.50 -7.78
C CYS A 28 -2.47 -16.11 -8.31
N LEU A 29 -3.37 -17.08 -8.35
CA LEU A 29 -4.77 -16.92 -8.70
C LEU A 29 -5.60 -17.51 -7.56
N GLU A 30 -6.17 -16.66 -6.72
CA GLU A 30 -6.91 -17.08 -5.52
C GLU A 30 -8.37 -17.40 -5.89
N SER A 31 -9.03 -18.22 -5.06
CA SER A 31 -10.41 -18.65 -5.28
C SER A 31 -11.45 -17.52 -5.20
N ASP A 32 -11.14 -16.43 -4.51
CA ASP A 32 -11.95 -15.20 -4.48
C ASP A 32 -11.84 -14.35 -5.77
N GLY A 33 -10.98 -14.76 -6.70
CA GLY A 33 -10.72 -14.06 -7.96
C GLY A 33 -9.56 -13.06 -7.90
N SER A 34 -8.92 -12.89 -6.74
CA SER A 34 -7.72 -12.07 -6.57
C SER A 34 -6.54 -12.65 -7.35
N ARG A 35 -5.69 -11.77 -7.88
CA ARG A 35 -4.58 -12.14 -8.78
C ARG A 35 -3.35 -11.35 -8.41
N SER A 36 -2.20 -12.02 -8.37
CA SER A 36 -0.94 -11.34 -8.13
C SER A 36 0.21 -11.88 -8.99
N TRP A 37 1.05 -10.96 -9.46
CA TRP A 37 2.16 -11.20 -10.36
C TRP A 37 3.46 -11.15 -9.57
N TYR A 38 4.25 -12.22 -9.70
CA TYR A 38 5.54 -12.33 -9.03
C TYR A 38 6.63 -12.64 -10.05
N ARG A 39 7.80 -12.05 -9.84
CA ARG A 39 9.05 -12.43 -10.49
C ARG A 39 10.10 -12.65 -9.41
N HIS A 40 10.61 -13.88 -9.34
CA HIS A 40 11.65 -14.29 -8.37
C HIS A 40 11.26 -14.07 -6.90
N GLY A 41 9.98 -14.28 -6.57
CA GLY A 41 9.45 -14.15 -5.21
C GLY A 41 9.02 -12.74 -4.82
N GLU A 42 9.22 -11.75 -5.69
CA GLU A 42 8.81 -10.36 -5.45
C GLU A 42 7.61 -9.97 -6.31
N LEU A 43 6.71 -9.16 -5.76
CA LEU A 43 5.63 -8.55 -6.55
C LEU A 43 6.24 -7.71 -7.67
N HIS A 44 5.87 -8.00 -8.91
CA HIS A 44 6.46 -7.35 -10.07
C HIS A 44 5.54 -7.44 -11.28
N ARG A 45 5.24 -6.29 -11.88
CA ARG A 45 4.62 -6.19 -13.21
C ARG A 45 4.87 -4.80 -13.79
N GLU A 46 5.33 -4.73 -15.04
CA GLU A 46 5.65 -3.45 -15.69
C GLU A 46 4.44 -2.84 -16.43
N ASP A 47 3.60 -3.69 -17.05
CA ASP A 47 2.50 -3.23 -17.92
C ASP A 47 1.14 -3.13 -17.22
N GLY A 48 1.09 -3.23 -15.89
CA GLY A 48 -0.17 -3.23 -15.18
C GLY A 48 -0.03 -3.44 -13.68
N PRO A 49 -1.17 -3.56 -12.96
CA PRO A 49 -1.13 -3.82 -11.53
C PRO A 49 -0.55 -5.21 -11.26
N ALA A 50 0.41 -5.27 -10.33
CA ALA A 50 0.98 -6.50 -9.84
C ALA A 50 0.07 -7.20 -8.82
N VAL A 51 -0.94 -6.50 -8.29
CA VAL A 51 -2.02 -7.08 -7.48
C VAL A 51 -3.36 -6.54 -7.96
N ILE A 52 -4.32 -7.43 -8.19
CA ILE A 52 -5.72 -7.11 -8.41
C ILE A 52 -6.52 -7.90 -7.39
N TRP A 53 -7.28 -7.20 -6.56
CA TRP A 53 -8.10 -7.77 -5.50
C TRP A 53 -9.51 -8.08 -6.01
N CYS A 54 -10.20 -9.00 -5.33
CA CYS A 54 -11.58 -9.37 -5.63
C CYS A 54 -12.59 -8.22 -5.51
N ASP A 55 -12.31 -7.25 -4.63
CA ASP A 55 -13.10 -6.01 -4.47
C ASP A 55 -12.85 -4.98 -5.58
N GLY A 56 -11.94 -5.27 -6.52
CA GLY A 56 -11.55 -4.38 -7.61
C GLY A 56 -10.39 -3.44 -7.30
N SER A 57 -9.87 -3.45 -6.07
CA SER A 57 -8.66 -2.71 -5.69
C SER A 57 -7.45 -3.19 -6.50
N ARG A 58 -6.50 -2.29 -6.78
CA ARG A 58 -5.34 -2.54 -7.64
C ARG A 58 -4.08 -1.92 -7.07
N GLU A 59 -2.98 -2.65 -7.16
CA GLU A 59 -1.68 -2.15 -6.73
C GLU A 59 -0.59 -2.42 -7.78
N TRP A 60 0.26 -1.43 -8.00
CA TRP A 60 1.38 -1.50 -8.93
C TRP A 60 2.67 -1.66 -8.16
N TRP A 61 3.41 -2.71 -8.51
CA TRP A 61 4.66 -3.08 -7.86
C TRP A 61 5.69 -3.47 -8.91
N VAL A 62 6.93 -3.04 -8.69
CA VAL A 62 8.09 -3.40 -9.50
C VAL A 62 9.20 -3.78 -8.52
N TRP A 63 9.66 -5.04 -8.58
CA TRP A 63 10.73 -5.56 -7.73
C TRP A 63 10.45 -5.34 -6.23
N GLY A 64 9.24 -5.73 -5.80
CA GLY A 64 8.83 -5.66 -4.41
C GLY A 64 8.57 -4.25 -3.88
N ARG A 65 8.59 -3.22 -4.73
CA ARG A 65 8.33 -1.82 -4.35
C ARG A 65 7.12 -1.26 -5.08
N ARG A 66 6.23 -0.58 -4.35
CA ARG A 66 5.11 0.17 -4.97
C ARG A 66 5.66 1.20 -5.94
N HIS A 67 5.21 1.17 -7.18
CA HIS A 67 5.78 2.00 -8.23
C HIS A 67 4.78 2.22 -9.35
N ARG A 68 4.53 3.48 -9.72
CA ARG A 68 3.84 3.84 -10.95
C ARG A 68 4.22 5.27 -11.37
N LYS A 69 4.50 5.47 -12.66
CA LYS A 69 4.85 6.79 -13.22
C LYS A 69 3.62 7.62 -13.57
N ASP A 70 2.61 6.97 -14.18
CA ASP A 70 1.50 7.67 -14.84
C ASP A 70 0.18 7.59 -14.05
N GLY A 71 0.25 7.45 -12.73
CA GLY A 71 -0.95 7.36 -11.89
C GLY A 71 -0.69 6.83 -10.48
N PRO A 72 -1.77 6.57 -9.73
CA PRO A 72 -1.64 6.04 -8.37
C PRO A 72 -1.13 4.61 -8.40
N ALA A 73 -0.16 4.30 -7.56
CA ALA A 73 0.35 2.95 -7.38
C ALA A 73 -0.56 2.09 -6.49
N VAL A 74 -1.54 2.70 -5.81
CA VAL A 74 -2.61 2.02 -5.08
C VAL A 74 -3.94 2.68 -5.44
N LEU A 75 -4.90 1.86 -5.86
CA LEU A 75 -6.27 2.22 -6.15
C LEU A 75 -7.17 1.32 -5.31
N ASN A 76 -7.90 1.87 -4.34
CA ASN A 76 -8.79 1.08 -3.49
C ASN A 76 -10.23 1.13 -4.01
N ALA A 77 -11.04 0.14 -3.63
CA ALA A 77 -12.45 0.04 -3.99
C ALA A 77 -13.29 1.23 -3.49
N ASP A 78 -12.91 1.84 -2.36
CA ASP A 78 -13.53 3.05 -1.80
C ASP A 78 -13.17 4.33 -2.57
N ARG A 79 -12.42 4.22 -3.68
CA ARG A 79 -11.89 5.32 -4.47
C ARG A 79 -10.88 6.19 -3.73
N SER A 80 -10.19 5.65 -2.72
CA SER A 80 -8.95 6.24 -2.23
C SER A 80 -7.77 5.85 -3.12
N TYR A 81 -6.80 6.76 -3.22
CA TYR A 81 -5.66 6.65 -4.11
C TYR A 81 -4.37 6.99 -3.37
N ALA A 82 -3.29 6.27 -3.67
CA ALA A 82 -1.96 6.65 -3.22
C ALA A 82 -0.92 6.49 -4.33
N TRP A 83 -0.05 7.49 -4.45
CA TRP A 83 1.00 7.56 -5.46
C TRP A 83 2.33 7.17 -4.83
N PHE A 84 3.03 6.25 -5.49
CA PHE A 84 4.34 5.80 -5.07
C PHE A 84 5.29 5.72 -6.26
N PHE A 85 6.54 6.11 -6.01
CA PHE A 85 7.64 5.93 -6.94
C PHE A 85 8.79 5.25 -6.20
N GLN A 86 9.22 4.08 -6.72
CA GLN A 86 10.31 3.26 -6.14
C GLN A 86 10.13 2.95 -4.65
N GLY A 87 8.89 2.75 -4.20
CA GLY A 87 8.54 2.42 -2.82
C GLY A 87 8.26 3.63 -1.91
N LEU A 88 8.53 4.85 -2.37
CA LEU A 88 8.32 6.07 -1.61
C LEU A 88 7.02 6.76 -2.04
N ARG A 89 6.24 7.30 -1.09
CA ARG A 89 5.10 8.17 -1.44
C ARG A 89 5.61 9.38 -2.20
N HIS A 90 5.10 9.61 -3.39
CA HIS A 90 5.63 10.65 -4.26
C HIS A 90 4.58 11.04 -5.31
N ARG A 91 4.35 12.35 -5.47
CA ARG A 91 3.63 12.91 -6.61
C ARG A 91 4.06 14.36 -6.84
N ILE A 92 4.28 14.74 -8.10
CA ILE A 92 4.51 16.13 -8.48
C ILE A 92 3.17 16.77 -8.89
N GLY A 93 2.93 18.00 -8.41
CA GLY A 93 1.76 18.80 -8.81
C GLY A 93 0.43 18.39 -8.16
N GLY A 94 0.38 17.36 -7.32
CA GLY A 94 -0.85 16.92 -6.66
C GLY A 94 -0.59 16.12 -5.39
N PRO A 95 -1.64 15.79 -4.64
CA PRO A 95 -1.52 15.00 -3.41
C PRO A 95 -1.08 13.58 -3.72
N ALA A 96 -0.09 13.07 -2.98
CA ALA A 96 0.34 11.69 -3.10
C ALA A 96 -0.57 10.71 -2.32
N LEU A 97 -1.54 11.23 -1.57
CA LEU A 97 -2.62 10.49 -0.93
C LEU A 97 -3.93 11.27 -1.10
N GLU A 98 -4.96 10.60 -1.60
CA GLU A 98 -6.33 11.10 -1.67
C GLU A 98 -7.23 10.06 -0.99
N ALA A 99 -7.79 10.40 0.17
CA ALA A 99 -8.72 9.53 0.89
C ALA A 99 -10.15 9.71 0.37
N SER A 100 -10.96 8.66 0.52
CA SER A 100 -12.39 8.70 0.20
C SER A 100 -13.18 9.71 1.04
N SER A 101 -12.67 10.07 2.23
CA SER A 101 -13.21 11.15 3.06
C SER A 101 -12.97 12.56 2.51
N GLY A 102 -12.16 12.72 1.47
CA GLY A 102 -11.71 14.01 0.96
C GLY A 102 -10.41 14.52 1.59
N ALA A 103 -9.83 13.80 2.56
CA ALA A 103 -8.53 14.13 3.12
C ALA A 103 -7.42 13.94 2.07
N ARG A 104 -6.44 14.84 2.06
CA ARG A 104 -5.36 14.89 1.07
C ARG A 104 -4.02 15.13 1.75
N ALA A 105 -2.97 14.50 1.23
CA ALA A 105 -1.61 14.77 1.68
C ALA A 105 -0.61 14.74 0.53
N TRP A 106 0.31 15.70 0.54
CA TRP A 106 1.32 15.91 -0.49
C TRP A 106 2.65 15.35 -0.02
N TYR A 107 3.26 14.52 -0.85
CA TYR A 107 4.56 13.92 -0.57
C TYR A 107 5.48 14.03 -1.77
N GLN A 108 6.76 14.28 -1.50
CA GLN A 108 7.85 14.12 -2.44
C GLN A 108 8.92 13.25 -1.80
N ASN A 109 9.31 12.18 -2.50
CA ASN A 109 10.38 11.27 -2.08
C ASN A 109 10.18 10.69 -0.66
N GLY A 110 8.93 10.41 -0.28
CA GLY A 110 8.59 9.84 1.01
C GLY A 110 8.37 10.86 2.12
N GLU A 111 8.65 12.14 1.88
CA GLU A 111 8.51 13.21 2.87
C GLU A 111 7.26 14.04 2.60
N LEU A 112 6.56 14.46 3.68
CA LEU A 112 5.51 15.47 3.56
C LEU A 112 6.11 16.75 3.00
N HIS A 113 5.54 17.25 1.90
CA HIS A 113 6.08 18.41 1.22
C HIS A 113 5.02 19.05 0.34
N ARG A 114 4.87 20.36 0.47
CA ARG A 114 4.14 21.19 -0.49
C ARG A 114 4.71 22.61 -0.47
N ASP A 115 5.06 23.14 -1.64
CA ASP A 115 5.55 24.52 -1.75
C ASP A 115 4.41 25.53 -1.58
N GLU A 116 3.22 25.21 -2.12
CA GLU A 116 2.05 26.09 -2.13
C GLU A 116 0.89 25.50 -1.33
N GLY A 117 0.66 26.04 -0.12
CA GLY A 117 -0.41 25.61 0.77
C GLY A 117 -0.05 24.45 1.71
N PRO A 118 -1.04 23.89 2.41
CA PRO A 118 -0.79 22.85 3.42
C PRO A 118 -0.41 21.51 2.77
N ALA A 119 0.62 20.86 3.29
CA ALA A 119 1.02 19.52 2.89
C ALA A 119 0.07 18.43 3.41
N VAL A 120 -0.78 18.74 4.40
CA VAL A 120 -1.87 17.87 4.89
C VAL A 120 -3.15 18.67 4.96
N GLU A 121 -4.22 18.13 4.40
CA GLU A 121 -5.58 18.65 4.50
C GLU A 121 -6.49 17.52 5.00
N GLY A 122 -7.01 17.64 6.22
CA GLY A 122 -7.97 16.69 6.78
C GLY A 122 -9.39 16.96 6.29
N ALA A 123 -10.22 15.92 6.31
CA ALA A 123 -11.65 16.03 6.00
C ALA A 123 -12.41 16.89 7.02
N ASP A 124 -11.85 17.06 8.22
CA ASP A 124 -12.36 17.92 9.30
C ASP A 124 -11.93 19.40 9.16
N GLY A 125 -11.25 19.75 8.08
CA GLY A 125 -10.73 21.09 7.82
C GLY A 125 -9.34 21.35 8.41
N THR A 126 -8.72 20.37 9.08
CA THR A 126 -7.34 20.50 9.58
C THR A 126 -6.38 20.75 8.42
N ARG A 127 -5.39 21.61 8.66
CA ARG A 127 -4.36 21.97 7.68
C ARG A 127 -3.00 21.98 8.37
N GLN A 128 -2.01 21.39 7.73
CA GLN A 128 -0.63 21.40 8.23
C GLN A 128 0.35 21.62 7.10
N TRP A 129 1.39 22.40 7.36
CA TRP A 129 2.37 22.82 6.36
C TRP A 129 3.68 22.11 6.62
N PHE A 130 4.26 21.56 5.56
CA PHE A 130 5.55 20.89 5.61
C PHE A 130 6.34 21.21 4.36
N ARG A 131 7.65 21.43 4.51
CA ARG A 131 8.60 21.40 3.39
C ARG A 131 9.74 20.45 3.72
N ARG A 132 9.90 19.43 2.86
CA ARG A 132 10.97 18.43 2.96
C ARG A 132 10.95 17.72 4.33
N GLY A 133 9.75 17.30 4.73
CA GLY A 133 9.51 16.60 5.99
C GLY A 133 9.54 17.46 7.25
N VAL A 134 9.93 18.74 7.14
CA VAL A 134 9.96 19.67 8.29
C VAL A 134 8.63 20.38 8.39
N GLU A 135 7.98 20.27 9.55
CA GLU A 135 6.77 21.01 9.88
C GLU A 135 7.09 22.51 9.92
N ILE A 136 6.27 23.30 9.23
CA ILE A 136 6.38 24.75 9.21
C ILE A 136 5.14 25.31 9.87
N TYR A 137 5.33 25.98 10.99
CA TYR A 137 4.28 26.71 11.66
C TYR A 137 4.31 28.17 11.19
N THR A 138 3.19 28.66 10.65
CA THR A 138 3.00 30.10 10.38
C THR A 138 1.77 30.57 11.15
N PRO A 139 1.93 31.36 12.23
CA PRO A 139 0.82 31.97 12.95
C PRO A 139 -0.06 32.87 12.05
N GLU A 140 0.48 33.38 10.93
CA GLU A 140 -0.17 34.39 10.08
C GLU A 140 -1.36 33.86 9.24
N LEU A 141 -1.66 32.56 9.27
CA LEU A 141 -2.80 31.97 8.55
C LEU A 141 -4.08 31.83 9.41
N GLN A 142 -4.10 32.38 10.64
CA GLN A 142 -5.30 32.45 11.49
C GLN A 142 -6.26 33.60 11.12
N VAL A 143 -6.07 34.28 9.99
CA VAL A 143 -7.05 35.29 9.54
C VAL A 143 -8.23 34.53 8.91
N GLU A 144 -9.31 34.44 9.68
CA GLU A 144 -10.65 33.90 9.34
C GLU A 144 -10.99 32.46 9.77
N ALA A 145 -11.15 32.24 11.08
CA ALA A 145 -12.36 31.62 11.63
C ALA A 145 -12.42 31.77 13.17
N PRO A 146 -13.48 32.35 13.76
CA PRO A 146 -13.67 32.35 15.20
C PRO A 146 -14.17 30.97 15.64
N GLY A 147 -13.31 30.20 16.30
CA GLY A 147 -13.68 28.87 16.78
C GLY A 147 -12.47 28.01 17.07
N GLU A 148 -11.88 28.26 18.23
CA GLU A 148 -10.83 27.51 18.89
C GLU A 148 -10.88 25.99 18.59
N ARG A 149 -9.86 25.46 17.91
CA ARG A 149 -9.60 24.01 17.86
C ARG A 149 -8.12 23.73 18.08
N VAL A 150 -7.91 22.96 19.14
CA VAL A 150 -6.65 22.46 19.68
C VAL A 150 -5.77 21.87 18.57
N LEU A 151 -4.50 22.28 18.56
CA LEU A 151 -3.44 21.72 17.73
C LEU A 151 -3.31 20.22 18.00
N HIS A 152 -3.96 19.39 17.18
CA HIS A 152 -3.67 17.96 17.16
C HIS A 152 -2.34 17.76 16.44
N HIS A 153 -1.28 17.56 17.23
CA HIS A 153 0.01 17.07 16.74
C HIS A 153 -0.24 15.81 15.91
N PHE A 154 -0.07 15.92 14.59
CA PHE A 154 -0.26 14.79 13.68
C PHE A 154 0.87 13.82 13.93
N LYS A 155 0.55 12.72 14.61
CA LYS A 155 1.44 11.56 14.59
C LYS A 155 1.45 11.07 13.14
N PRO A 156 2.61 11.04 12.45
CA PRO A 156 2.66 10.52 11.09
C PRO A 156 1.98 9.15 11.12
N VAL A 157 0.91 9.01 10.33
CA VAL A 157 0.23 7.72 10.20
C VAL A 157 1.33 6.75 9.78
N PRO A 158 1.67 5.74 10.61
CA PRO A 158 2.69 4.78 10.25
C PRO A 158 2.34 4.28 8.86
N VAL A 159 3.36 4.12 8.00
CA VAL A 159 3.17 3.41 6.73
C VAL A 159 2.38 2.17 7.09
N VAL A 160 1.11 2.11 6.65
CA VAL A 160 0.36 0.88 6.75
C VAL A 160 1.22 -0.06 5.93
N HIS A 161 1.95 -0.91 6.65
CA HIS A 161 2.48 -2.15 6.15
C HIS A 161 1.20 -2.86 5.76
N ASN A 162 0.74 -2.61 4.52
CA ASN A 162 -0.43 -3.27 4.00
C ASN A 162 -0.12 -4.74 4.23
N THR A 163 -1.02 -5.33 4.99
CA THR A 163 -0.97 -6.61 5.68
C THR A 163 -0.79 -7.78 4.73
N MET A 164 -0.45 -7.55 3.46
CA MET A 164 -0.09 -8.53 2.46
C MET A 164 1.08 -9.42 2.86
N LEU A 165 2.16 -8.84 3.43
CA LEU A 165 3.26 -9.65 3.97
C LEU A 165 2.85 -10.40 5.25
N ALA A 166 2.00 -9.80 6.09
CA ALA A 166 1.55 -10.41 7.35
C ALA A 166 0.51 -11.52 7.14
N MET A 167 -0.39 -11.38 6.17
CA MET A 167 -1.34 -12.42 5.78
C MET A 167 -0.63 -13.56 5.08
N ARG A 168 0.36 -13.30 4.21
CA ARG A 168 1.17 -14.38 3.62
C ARG A 168 2.01 -15.17 4.61
N LYS A 169 2.52 -14.53 5.66
CA LYS A 169 3.28 -15.22 6.71
C LYS A 169 2.40 -16.23 7.47
N LYS A 170 1.13 -15.89 7.73
CA LYS A 170 0.16 -16.78 8.40
C LYS A 170 -0.22 -18.01 7.56
N TYR A 171 -0.27 -17.88 6.23
CA TYR A 171 -0.55 -19.01 5.33
C TYR A 171 0.68 -19.87 5.00
N LEU A 172 1.89 -19.29 5.02
CA LEU A 172 3.13 -20.00 4.65
C LEU A 172 3.90 -20.60 5.84
N GLU A 173 3.75 -20.06 7.07
CA GLU A 173 4.41 -20.61 8.27
C GLU A 173 3.50 -21.56 9.08
N GLY A 174 2.23 -21.72 8.69
CA GLY A 174 1.24 -22.58 9.36
C GLY A 174 1.34 -24.08 9.05
N GLN A 175 2.29 -24.52 8.22
CA GLN A 175 2.54 -25.95 7.96
C GLN A 175 4.01 -26.29 8.17
N GLY A 176 4.38 -26.55 9.43
CA GLY A 176 5.70 -27.06 9.79
C GLY A 176 5.83 -27.42 11.27
N SER A 177 5.55 -28.69 11.59
CA SER A 177 5.77 -29.40 12.88
C SER A 177 4.79 -29.03 14.01
N GLY A 178 4.15 -29.93 14.77
CA GLY A 178 4.20 -31.38 14.86
C GLY A 178 3.76 -31.81 16.27
N SER A 179 2.91 -32.83 16.37
CA SER A 179 2.72 -33.72 17.53
C SER A 179 1.94 -33.24 18.78
N GLY A 180 0.91 -34.02 19.15
CA GLY A 180 0.59 -34.24 20.57
C GLY A 180 -0.86 -34.05 21.05
N MET A 181 -1.87 -34.66 20.41
CA MET A 181 -3.13 -34.90 21.12
C MET A 181 -2.92 -36.02 22.16
N LYS A 182 -2.81 -35.65 23.45
CA LYS A 182 -3.09 -36.57 24.56
C LYS A 182 -4.57 -36.46 24.91
N LEU A 183 -5.35 -37.47 24.55
CA LEU A 183 -6.60 -37.78 25.25
C LEU A 183 -6.23 -38.12 26.71
N LYS A 184 -6.85 -37.43 27.67
CA LYS A 184 -7.02 -37.98 29.01
C LYS A 184 -8.39 -38.64 29.06
N MET A 185 -8.36 -39.85 29.63
CA MET A 185 -9.46 -40.78 29.90
C MET A 185 -10.58 -40.13 30.71
#